data_AF-A0A293M430-F1
#
_entry.id   AF-A0A293M430-F1
#
_cell.length_a   1.000
_cell.length_b   1.000
_cell.length_c   1.000
_cell.angle_alpha   90.00
_cell.angle_beta   90.00
_cell.angle_gamma   90.00
#
_symmetry.space_group_name_H-M   'P 1'
#
loop_
_entity.id
_entity.type
_entity.pdbx_description
1 polymer ?
#
loop_
_entity_poly.entity_id
_entity_poly.type
_entity_poly.pdbx_seq_one_letter_code
_entity_poly.pdbx_strand_id
1 'polypeptide(L)'
;MPDDHPPRNIVESFAKMAFNMVDRPVTWFRENIVAPNRPKYYWYHEKLRRVPEIDECYTDDILCMYEADEQYKRDRDVDSAILRILRRRRDDCYLYEAPDREMCIPLEKDCEEAELNWFIKYGDAGPHGNVVKAFMKQKHRLVYERRQAEKEQAQTEAF
;
A
#
# COMPACT_ATOMS: atom_id res chain seq x y z
N MET A 1 0.11 11.79 27.31
CA MET A 1 0.60 12.43 28.55
C MET A 1 0.05 11.60 29.70
N PRO A 2 0.81 11.34 30.78
CA PRO A 2 0.21 10.71 31.95
C PRO A 2 -0.83 11.70 32.49
N ASP A 3 -2.09 11.30 32.49
CA ASP A 3 -3.18 12.10 33.04
C ASP A 3 -2.96 12.24 34.55
N ASP A 4 -2.78 13.48 35.04
CA ASP A 4 -2.61 13.84 36.45
C ASP A 4 -3.91 13.71 37.28
N HIS A 5 -4.76 12.74 36.94
CA HIS A 5 -5.90 12.33 37.74
C HIS A 5 -5.48 11.37 38.88
N PRO A 6 -5.97 11.57 40.13
CA PRO A 6 -5.71 10.63 41.22
C PRO A 6 -6.30 9.24 40.88
N PRO A 7 -5.62 8.14 41.20
CA PRO A 7 -6.09 6.80 40.89
C PRO A 7 -7.42 6.52 41.60
N ARG A 8 -8.41 6.01 40.87
CA ARG A 8 -9.73 5.68 41.41
C ARG A 8 -9.69 4.36 42.19
N ASN A 9 -8.87 3.40 41.76
CA ASN A 9 -8.78 2.05 42.32
C ASN A 9 -7.32 1.58 42.54
N ILE A 10 -7.13 0.53 43.36
CA ILE A 10 -5.80 -0.05 43.69
C ILE A 10 -5.08 -0.59 42.45
N VAL A 11 -5.82 -1.23 41.53
CA VAL A 11 -5.28 -1.76 40.26
C VAL A 11 -4.72 -0.63 39.39
N GLU A 12 -5.43 0.50 39.33
CA GLU A 12 -5.00 1.67 38.58
C GLU A 12 -3.75 2.30 39.21
N SER A 13 -3.69 2.34 40.54
CA SER A 13 -2.51 2.80 41.28
C SER A 13 -1.28 1.93 41.00
N PHE A 14 -1.44 0.60 40.99
CA PHE A 14 -0.37 -0.34 40.64
C PHE A 14 0.08 -0.20 39.19
N ALA A 15 -0.85 -0.11 38.24
CA ALA A 15 -0.54 0.11 36.84
C ALA A 15 0.22 1.42 36.65
N LYS A 16 -0.25 2.54 37.23
CA LYS A 16 0.44 3.83 37.21
C LYS A 16 1.84 3.75 37.82
N MET A 17 2.04 3.01 38.91
CA MET A 17 3.35 2.80 39.50
C MET A 17 4.29 2.03 38.55
N ALA A 18 3.82 0.91 37.97
CA ALA A 18 4.61 0.11 37.04
C ALA A 18 4.98 0.89 35.77
N PHE A 19 4.02 1.62 35.18
CA PHE A 19 4.27 2.49 34.03
C PHE A 19 5.29 3.58 34.39
N ASN A 20 5.14 4.27 35.52
CA ASN A 20 6.08 5.33 35.92
C ASN A 20 7.48 4.80 36.23
N MET A 21 7.60 3.58 36.76
CA MET A 21 8.91 2.96 37.05
C MET A 21 9.71 2.68 35.78
N VAL A 22 9.04 2.43 34.65
CA VAL A 22 9.69 2.13 33.36
C VAL A 22 9.79 3.37 32.47
N ASP A 23 8.71 4.13 32.32
CA ASP A 23 8.62 5.25 31.39
C ASP A 23 9.51 6.43 31.81
N ARG A 24 9.60 6.73 33.11
CA ARG A 24 10.46 7.82 33.62
C ARG A 24 11.95 7.61 33.31
N PRO A 25 12.58 6.46 33.62
CA PRO A 25 13.98 6.27 33.26
C PRO A 25 14.21 6.19 31.75
N VAL A 26 13.26 5.65 30.97
CA VAL A 26 13.35 5.62 29.50
C VAL A 26 13.29 7.03 28.91
N THR A 27 12.38 7.86 29.40
CA THR A 27 12.24 9.25 28.97
C THR A 27 13.46 10.07 29.36
N TRP A 28 13.95 9.91 30.61
CA TRP A 28 15.20 10.51 31.07
C TRP A 28 16.39 10.11 30.19
N PHE A 29 16.53 8.83 29.82
CA PHE A 29 17.60 8.37 28.94
C PHE A 29 17.49 8.95 27.53
N ARG A 30 16.27 8.99 26.97
CA ARG A 30 16.01 9.58 25.65
C ARG A 30 16.40 11.06 25.62
N GLU A 31 16.02 11.82 26.64
CA GLU A 31 16.24 13.26 26.69
C GLU A 31 17.69 13.63 27.03
N ASN A 32 18.32 12.93 27.97
CA ASN A 32 19.65 13.30 28.45
C ASN A 32 20.80 12.68 27.67
N ILE A 33 20.60 11.51 27.04
CA ILE A 33 21.68 10.78 26.35
C ILE A 33 21.41 10.72 24.84
N VAL A 34 20.23 10.27 24.41
CA VAL A 34 19.97 10.01 22.99
C VAL A 34 19.77 11.29 22.19
N ALA A 35 18.88 12.19 22.65
CA ALA A 35 18.53 13.42 21.95
C ALA A 35 19.73 14.37 21.73
N PRO A 36 20.57 14.68 22.74
CA PRO A 36 21.73 15.57 22.54
C PRO A 36 22.84 14.91 21.74
N ASN A 37 23.00 13.59 21.81
CA ASN A 37 24.02 12.87 21.05
C ASN A 37 23.64 12.59 19.59
N ARG A 38 22.41 12.93 19.16
CA ARG A 38 21.95 12.70 17.79
C ARG A 38 22.27 13.91 16.90
N PRO A 39 23.27 13.84 16.01
CA PRO A 39 23.49 14.92 15.04
C PRO A 39 22.26 15.04 14.14
N LYS A 40 21.79 16.27 13.91
CA LYS A 40 20.72 16.52 12.94
C LYS A 40 21.30 16.36 11.53
N TYR A 41 20.84 15.34 10.81
CA TYR A 41 21.11 15.19 9.38
C TYR A 41 19.80 15.21 8.60
N TYR A 42 19.84 15.83 7.43
CA TYR A 42 18.68 15.94 6.55
C TYR A 42 18.75 14.82 5.51
N TRP A 43 17.61 14.17 5.26
CA TRP A 43 17.44 13.23 4.16
C TRP A 43 16.20 13.64 3.38
N TYR A 44 16.25 13.45 2.06
CA TYR A 44 15.17 13.86 1.15
C TYR A 44 14.57 12.62 0.51
N HIS A 45 13.29 12.71 0.19
CA HIS A 45 12.65 11.70 -0.64
C HIS A 45 13.11 11.90 -2.08
N GLU A 46 13.63 10.83 -2.69
CA GLU A 46 14.01 10.83 -4.10
C GLU A 46 12.77 11.07 -4.97
N LYS A 47 12.92 11.93 -5.98
CA LYS A 47 11.87 12.22 -6.96
C LYS A 47 12.36 11.78 -8.32
N LEU A 48 11.83 10.66 -8.79
CA LEU A 48 12.11 10.15 -10.12
C LEU A 48 11.11 10.75 -11.11
N ARG A 49 11.62 11.30 -12.22
CA ARG A 49 10.79 11.74 -13.33
C ARG A 49 10.19 10.54 -14.06
N ARG A 50 9.04 10.74 -14.69
CA ARG A 50 8.45 9.73 -15.57
C ARG A 50 9.28 9.61 -16.86
N VAL A 51 9.37 8.38 -17.34
CA VAL A 51 9.96 7.90 -18.59
C VAL A 51 8.81 7.55 -19.53
N PRO A 52 8.98 7.62 -20.87
CA PRO A 52 8.02 7.05 -21.82
C PRO A 52 7.63 5.61 -21.47
N GLU A 53 6.38 5.27 -21.72
CA GLU A 53 5.86 3.91 -21.50
C GLU A 53 6.24 2.97 -22.65
N ILE A 54 5.96 1.68 -22.50
CA ILE A 54 6.38 0.63 -23.45
C ILE A 54 5.67 0.73 -24.81
N ASP A 55 4.53 1.41 -24.86
CA ASP A 55 3.72 1.60 -26.07
C ASP A 55 4.30 2.65 -27.03
N GLU A 56 4.99 3.66 -26.49
CA GLU A 56 5.71 4.68 -27.25
C GLU A 56 7.06 4.19 -27.78
N CYS A 57 7.56 3.10 -27.21
CA CYS A 57 8.89 2.57 -27.48
C CYS A 57 8.96 1.79 -28.81
N TYR A 58 10.08 1.93 -29.53
CA TYR A 58 10.38 1.07 -30.67
C TYR A 58 10.78 -0.34 -30.22
N THR A 59 10.52 -1.33 -31.07
CA THR A 59 10.78 -2.75 -30.77
C THR A 59 12.27 -3.11 -30.71
N ASP A 60 13.11 -2.32 -31.36
CA ASP A 60 14.56 -2.48 -31.44
C ASP A 60 15.33 -1.60 -30.44
N ASP A 61 14.67 -0.62 -29.81
CA ASP A 61 15.30 0.25 -28.80
C ASP A 61 15.31 -0.40 -27.42
N ILE A 62 16.40 -1.10 -27.13
CA ILE A 62 16.61 -1.81 -25.86
C ILE A 62 16.72 -0.84 -24.67
N LEU A 63 17.24 0.37 -24.87
CA LEU A 63 17.43 1.34 -23.79
C LEU A 63 16.10 1.90 -23.32
N CYS A 64 15.26 2.32 -24.26
CA CYS A 64 13.91 2.77 -23.96
C CYS A 64 13.09 1.66 -23.27
N MET A 65 13.15 0.41 -23.76
CA MET A 65 12.48 -0.72 -23.11
C MET A 65 12.99 -0.98 -21.69
N TYR A 66 14.29 -0.82 -21.46
CA TYR A 66 14.90 -0.98 -20.14
C TYR A 66 14.43 0.09 -19.15
N GLU A 67 14.44 1.37 -19.55
CA GLU A 67 13.97 2.45 -18.68
C GLU A 67 12.47 2.31 -18.33
N ALA A 68 11.66 1.91 -19.31
CA ALA A 68 10.23 1.63 -19.10
C ALA A 68 10.00 0.43 -18.16
N ASP A 69 10.81 -0.64 -18.27
CA ASP A 69 10.72 -1.80 -17.39
C ASP A 69 11.14 -1.46 -15.95
N GLU A 70 12.16 -0.63 -15.78
CA GLU A 70 12.55 -0.13 -14.46
C GLU A 70 11.48 0.78 -13.84
N GLN A 71 10.83 1.62 -14.63
CA GLN A 71 9.67 2.38 -14.14
C GLN A 71 8.54 1.45 -13.70
N TYR A 72 8.20 0.45 -14.52
CA TYR A 72 7.17 -0.54 -14.21
C TYR A 72 7.44 -1.30 -12.90
N LYS A 73 8.68 -1.72 -12.65
CA LYS A 73 9.06 -2.38 -11.39
C LYS A 73 8.88 -1.46 -10.18
N ARG A 74 9.29 -0.19 -10.30
CA ARG A 74 9.12 0.79 -9.22
C ARG A 74 7.64 1.04 -8.93
N ASP A 75 6.83 1.21 -9.98
CA ASP A 75 5.39 1.40 -9.83
C ASP A 75 4.73 0.16 -9.20
N ARG A 76 5.19 -1.06 -9.52
CA ARG A 76 4.75 -2.29 -8.85
C ARG A 76 5.04 -2.27 -7.35
N ASP A 77 6.25 -1.86 -6.95
CA ASP A 77 6.64 -1.82 -5.55
C ASP A 77 5.85 -0.75 -4.78
N VAL A 78 5.55 0.38 -5.42
CA VAL A 78 4.65 1.42 -4.89
C VAL A 78 3.24 0.88 -4.71
N ASP A 79 2.68 0.21 -5.73
CA ASP A 79 1.33 -0.37 -5.66
C ASP A 79 1.23 -1.46 -4.59
N SER A 80 2.27 -2.29 -4.43
CA SER A 80 2.35 -3.27 -3.34
C SER A 80 2.45 -2.61 -1.96
N ALA A 81 3.12 -1.46 -1.84
CA ALA A 81 3.14 -0.69 -0.60
C ALA A 81 1.78 -0.05 -0.29
N ILE A 82 1.03 0.39 -1.31
CA ILE A 82 -0.35 0.88 -1.16
C ILE A 82 -1.23 -0.22 -0.58
N LEU A 83 -1.19 -1.44 -1.13
CA LEU A 83 -1.94 -2.58 -0.58
C LEU A 83 -1.60 -2.86 0.88
N ARG A 84 -0.31 -2.82 1.22
CA ARG A 84 0.14 -3.03 2.61
C ARG A 84 -0.45 -1.98 3.56
N ILE A 85 -0.57 -0.74 3.12
CA ILE A 85 -1.19 0.34 3.92
C ILE A 85 -2.69 0.09 4.09
N LEU A 86 -3.41 -0.29 3.02
CA LEU A 86 -4.85 -0.56 3.08
C LEU A 86 -5.16 -1.76 3.98
N ARG A 87 -4.39 -2.85 3.87
CA ARG A 87 -4.49 -4.02 4.77
C ARG A 87 -4.30 -3.63 6.23
N ARG A 88 -3.27 -2.83 6.52
CA ARG A 88 -3.01 -2.34 7.88
C ARG A 88 -4.20 -1.54 8.42
N ARG A 89 -4.81 -0.67 7.61
CA ARG A 89 -5.98 0.12 8.04
C ARG A 89 -7.18 -0.76 8.35
N ARG A 90 -7.45 -1.77 7.52
CA ARG A 90 -8.50 -2.76 7.78
C ARG A 90 -8.23 -3.53 9.08
N ASP A 91 -7.02 -4.03 9.25
CA ASP A 91 -6.64 -4.82 10.43
C ASP A 91 -6.66 -3.99 11.72
N ASP A 92 -6.20 -2.73 11.65
CA ASP A 92 -6.29 -1.77 12.76
C ASP A 92 -7.78 -1.52 13.11
N CYS A 93 -8.66 -1.33 12.12
CA CYS A 93 -10.09 -1.16 12.35
C CYS A 93 -10.70 -2.37 13.07
N TYR A 94 -10.41 -3.60 12.62
CA TYR A 94 -10.90 -4.80 13.29
C TYR A 94 -10.41 -4.95 14.73
N LEU A 95 -9.21 -4.45 15.04
CA LEU A 95 -8.67 -4.49 16.39
C LEU A 95 -9.36 -3.49 17.32
N TYR A 96 -9.66 -2.28 16.84
CA TYR A 96 -10.25 -1.22 17.66
C TYR A 96 -11.77 -1.36 17.85
N GLU A 97 -12.48 -1.82 16.82
CA GLU A 97 -13.96 -1.90 16.82
C GLU A 97 -14.49 -3.25 17.34
N ALA A 98 -13.63 -4.21 17.71
CA ALA A 98 -14.08 -5.51 18.20
C ALA A 98 -15.02 -5.39 19.42
N PRO A 99 -16.24 -5.98 19.39
CA PRO A 99 -16.73 -7.02 18.47
C PRO A 99 -17.51 -6.53 17.22
N ASP A 100 -17.84 -5.24 17.11
CA ASP A 100 -18.74 -4.67 16.11
C ASP A 100 -18.01 -4.38 14.78
N ARG A 101 -17.96 -5.35 13.87
CA ARG A 101 -17.18 -5.24 12.62
C ARG A 101 -17.84 -4.42 11.51
N GLU A 102 -19.10 -4.05 11.64
CA GLU A 102 -19.88 -3.42 10.56
C GLU A 102 -19.30 -2.06 10.15
N MET A 103 -18.67 -1.34 11.09
CA MET A 103 -18.01 -0.06 10.85
C MET A 103 -16.78 -0.17 9.93
N CYS A 104 -16.19 -1.37 9.82
CA CYS A 104 -14.98 -1.61 9.03
C CYS A 104 -15.25 -2.05 7.57
N ILE A 105 -16.51 -2.31 7.20
CA ILE A 105 -16.92 -2.71 5.85
C ILE A 105 -16.39 -1.79 4.72
N PRO A 106 -16.41 -0.45 4.82
CA PRO A 106 -15.86 0.39 3.76
C PRO A 106 -14.36 0.17 3.54
N LEU A 107 -13.57 0.02 4.62
CA LEU A 107 -12.13 -0.21 4.53
C LEU A 107 -11.81 -1.60 3.95
N GLU A 108 -12.66 -2.59 4.24
CA GLU A 108 -12.56 -3.91 3.66
C GLU A 108 -12.80 -3.86 2.15
N LYS A 109 -13.84 -3.17 1.69
CA LYS A 109 -14.13 -2.98 0.26
C LYS A 109 -13.01 -2.26 -0.47
N ASP A 110 -12.47 -1.18 0.10
CA ASP A 110 -11.33 -0.46 -0.48
C ASP A 110 -10.11 -1.38 -0.63
N CYS A 111 -9.88 -2.27 0.35
CA CYS A 111 -8.80 -3.25 0.31
C CYS A 111 -9.03 -4.31 -0.77
N GLU A 112 -10.25 -4.86 -0.86
CA GLU A 112 -10.62 -5.86 -1.88
C GLU A 112 -10.51 -5.30 -3.29
N GLU A 113 -11.03 -4.09 -3.52
CA GLU A 113 -10.94 -3.43 -4.82
C GLU A 113 -9.50 -3.18 -5.22
N ALA A 114 -8.67 -2.68 -4.29
CA ALA A 114 -7.26 -2.45 -4.55
C ALA A 114 -6.51 -3.77 -4.84
N GLU A 115 -6.81 -4.84 -4.11
CA GLU A 115 -6.23 -6.17 -4.34
C GLU A 115 -6.59 -6.72 -5.72
N LEU A 116 -7.86 -6.59 -6.12
CA LEU A 116 -8.33 -6.97 -7.45
C LEU A 116 -7.61 -6.17 -8.54
N ASN A 117 -7.52 -4.85 -8.39
CA ASN A 117 -6.84 -3.98 -9.35
C ASN A 117 -5.33 -4.32 -9.47
N TRP A 118 -4.68 -4.61 -8.35
CA TRP A 118 -3.30 -5.06 -8.33
C TRP A 118 -3.12 -6.40 -9.04
N PHE A 119 -4.00 -7.38 -8.78
CA PHE A 119 -3.96 -8.68 -9.43
C PHE A 119 -4.25 -8.61 -10.93
N ILE A 120 -5.18 -7.73 -11.35
CA ILE A 120 -5.45 -7.46 -12.76
C ILE A 120 -4.18 -6.96 -13.46
N LYS A 121 -3.43 -6.05 -12.84
CA LYS A 121 -2.21 -5.47 -13.43
C LYS A 121 -0.99 -6.41 -13.38
N TYR A 122 -0.74 -7.05 -12.25
CA TYR A 122 0.52 -7.78 -11.97
C TYR A 122 0.37 -9.30 -11.85
N GLY A 123 -0.85 -9.82 -11.66
CA GLY A 123 -1.12 -11.24 -11.52
C GLY A 123 -0.76 -12.04 -12.79
N ASP A 124 -0.45 -13.33 -12.62
CA ASP A 124 -0.18 -14.30 -13.70
C ASP A 124 0.90 -13.91 -14.73
N ALA A 125 1.72 -12.89 -14.46
CA ALA A 125 2.82 -12.49 -15.34
C ALA A 125 4.05 -13.46 -15.29
N GLY A 126 3.99 -14.44 -14.38
CA GLY A 126 5.05 -15.39 -14.08
C GLY A 126 6.20 -14.78 -13.26
N PRO A 127 7.24 -15.58 -12.92
CA PRO A 127 8.37 -15.14 -12.09
C PRO A 127 9.18 -14.00 -12.71
N HIS A 128 9.31 -14.01 -14.04
CA HIS A 128 9.96 -12.97 -14.83
C HIS A 128 8.90 -12.05 -15.46
N GLY A 129 8.11 -11.39 -14.62
CA GLY A 129 7.12 -10.40 -15.05
C GLY A 129 7.82 -9.12 -15.50
N ASN A 130 7.68 -8.79 -16.79
CA ASN A 130 8.27 -7.60 -17.41
C ASN A 130 7.16 -6.69 -17.92
N VAL A 131 7.49 -5.42 -18.19
CA VAL A 131 6.54 -4.42 -18.71
C VAL A 131 5.85 -4.89 -20.01
N VAL A 132 6.58 -5.57 -20.90
CA VAL A 132 6.03 -6.12 -22.15
C VAL A 132 4.93 -7.14 -21.90
N LYS A 133 5.09 -8.01 -20.90
CA LYS A 133 4.06 -9.01 -20.56
C LYS A 133 2.82 -8.36 -19.97
N ALA A 134 3.02 -7.36 -19.10
CA ALA A 134 1.91 -6.59 -18.54
C ALA A 134 1.12 -5.87 -19.65
N PHE A 135 1.82 -5.29 -20.63
CA PHE A 135 1.21 -4.65 -21.78
C PHE A 135 0.43 -5.63 -22.67
N MET A 136 0.98 -6.83 -22.93
CA MET A 136 0.25 -7.87 -23.67
C MET A 136 -0.98 -8.38 -22.91
N LYS A 137 -0.90 -8.49 -21.57
CA LYS A 137 -2.06 -8.81 -20.72
C LYS A 137 -3.14 -7.74 -20.83
N GLN A 138 -2.77 -6.47 -20.77
CA GLN A 138 -3.68 -5.34 -20.95
C GLN A 138 -4.36 -5.39 -22.33
N LYS A 139 -3.59 -5.62 -23.40
CA LYS A 139 -4.14 -5.78 -24.75
C LYS A 139 -5.13 -6.93 -24.83
N HIS A 140 -4.81 -8.07 -24.24
CA HIS A 140 -5.70 -9.22 -24.21
C HIS A 140 -7.04 -8.89 -23.53
N ARG A 141 -7.01 -8.16 -22.40
CA ARG A 141 -8.21 -7.69 -21.71
C ARG A 141 -9.05 -6.77 -22.60
N LEU A 142 -8.44 -5.77 -23.24
CA LEU A 142 -9.17 -4.82 -24.11
C LEU A 142 -9.80 -5.50 -25.33
N VAL A 143 -9.10 -6.46 -25.94
CA VAL A 143 -9.66 -7.24 -27.06
C VAL A 143 -10.83 -8.11 -26.59
N TYR A 144 -10.74 -8.69 -25.40
CA TYR A 144 -11.82 -9.47 -24.81
C TYR A 144 -13.06 -8.60 -24.53
N GLU A 145 -12.88 -7.46 -23.87
CA GLU A 145 -13.97 -6.51 -23.55
C GLU A 145 -14.68 -6.03 -24.81
N ARG A 146 -13.92 -5.68 -25.86
CA ARG A 146 -14.49 -5.31 -27.16
C ARG A 146 -15.35 -6.43 -27.76
N ARG A 147 -14.88 -7.68 -27.74
CA ARG A 147 -15.62 -8.83 -28.26
C ARG A 147 -16.89 -9.14 -27.47
N GLN A 148 -16.91 -8.88 -26.17
CA GLN A 148 -18.12 -9.05 -25.37
C GLN A 148 -19.15 -7.99 -25.72
N ALA A 149 -18.73 -6.72 -25.84
CA ALA A 149 -19.60 -5.64 -26.26
C ALA A 149 -20.22 -5.89 -27.65
N GLU A 150 -19.44 -6.38 -28.62
CA GLU A 150 -19.94 -6.76 -29.96
C GLU A 150 -21.01 -7.88 -29.89
N LYS A 151 -20.85 -8.86 -29.00
CA LYS A 151 -21.83 -9.93 -28.81
C LYS A 151 -23.10 -9.44 -28.14
N GLU A 152 -22.98 -8.59 -27.14
CA GLU A 152 -24.12 -7.97 -26.45
C GLU A 152 -24.95 -7.13 -27.43
N GLN A 153 -24.28 -6.33 -28.27
CA GLN A 153 -24.93 -5.55 -29.33
C GLN A 153 -25.67 -6.46 -30.33
N ALA A 154 -25.02 -7.52 -30.81
CA ALA A 154 -25.64 -8.48 -31.71
C ALA A 154 -26.84 -9.22 -31.07
N GLN A 155 -26.81 -9.47 -29.76
CA GLN A 155 -27.94 -10.06 -29.02
C GLN A 155 -29.10 -9.08 -28.87
N THR A 156 -28.82 -7.80 -28.60
CA THR A 156 -29.86 -6.76 -28.51
C THR A 156 -30.53 -6.46 -29.84
N GLU A 157 -29.81 -6.59 -30.95
CA GLU A 157 -30.37 -6.39 -32.30
C GLU A 157 -31.19 -7.59 -32.80
N ALA A 158 -31.03 -8.77 -32.18
CA ALA A 158 -31.74 -9.98 -32.53
C ALA A 158 -33.12 -10.12 -31.84
N PHE A 159 -33.50 -9.17 -30.96
CA PHE A 159 -34.74 -9.14 -30.20
C PHE A 159 -35.60 -7.92 -30.60
#